data_AF-A0A0G4NAX7-F1
#
_entry.id   AF-A0A0G4NAX7-F1
#
_cell.length_a   1.000
_cell.length_b   1.000
_cell.length_c   1.000
_cell.angle_alpha   90.00
_cell.angle_beta   90.00
_cell.angle_gamma   90.00
#
_symmetry.space_group_name_H-M   'P 1'
#
loop_
_entity.id
_entity.type
_entity.pdbx_description
1 polymer ?
#
loop_
_entity_poly.entity_id
_entity_poly.type
_entity_poly.pdbx_seq_one_letter_code
_entity_poly.pdbx_strand_id
1 'polypeptide(L)'
;MFVNLRNCVLGLLVAGATASPITKDLATIEKRQNLPNGVAIFKCTVPNTIALTFDDGPHIWTENAVNQLEAAGMKGTFFLNGKNFGELKNYVPLLKRMRANRHQIGSH
;
A
#
# COMPACT_ATOMS: atom_id res chain seq x y z
N MET A 1 -17.04 -55.80 -9.75
CA MET A 1 -17.96 -55.08 -8.85
C MET A 1 -17.36 -53.72 -8.57
N PHE A 2 -18.00 -52.63 -9.01
CA PHE A 2 -17.54 -51.26 -8.76
C PHE A 2 -17.73 -50.89 -7.29
N VAL A 3 -16.70 -50.37 -6.62
CA VAL A 3 -16.81 -49.18 -5.76
C VAL A 3 -15.52 -48.36 -5.91
N ASN A 4 -15.73 -47.06 -6.05
CA ASN A 4 -14.86 -46.07 -6.68
C ASN A 4 -13.76 -45.54 -5.73
N LEU A 5 -12.56 -45.42 -6.29
CA LEU A 5 -11.30 -45.08 -5.66
C LEU A 5 -10.94 -43.63 -6.03
N ARG A 6 -10.57 -42.78 -5.05
CA ARG A 6 -9.68 -41.65 -5.31
C ARG A 6 -8.95 -41.16 -4.06
N ASN A 7 -7.78 -41.76 -3.89
CA ASN A 7 -6.50 -41.19 -3.46
C ASN A 7 -6.37 -40.56 -2.07
N CYS A 8 -5.99 -41.44 -1.15
CA CYS A 8 -5.02 -41.19 -0.08
C CYS A 8 -3.70 -40.67 -0.66
N VAL A 9 -3.31 -39.43 -0.35
CA VAL A 9 -1.90 -39.00 -0.39
C VAL A 9 -1.59 -38.25 0.89
N LEU A 10 -0.84 -38.93 1.75
CA LEU A 10 -0.16 -38.37 2.91
C LEU A 10 0.93 -37.41 2.40
N GLY A 11 0.58 -36.12 2.27
CA GLY A 11 1.49 -35.09 1.80
C GLY A 11 2.25 -34.45 2.96
N LEU A 12 3.56 -34.72 3.02
CA LEU A 12 4.54 -34.03 3.86
C LEU A 12 4.38 -32.50 3.73
N LEU A 13 4.03 -31.81 4.82
CA LEU A 13 4.03 -30.34 4.91
C LEU A 13 5.50 -29.87 4.89
N VAL A 14 6.05 -29.65 3.70
CA VAL A 14 7.21 -28.78 3.56
C VAL A 14 6.68 -27.37 3.77
N ALA A 15 6.89 -26.82 4.96
CA ALA A 15 6.79 -25.39 5.21
C ALA A 15 7.91 -24.70 4.42
N GLY A 16 7.71 -24.55 3.11
CA GLY A 16 8.55 -23.73 2.26
C GLY A 16 8.35 -22.29 2.68
N ALA A 17 9.27 -21.77 3.50
CA ALA A 17 9.43 -20.34 3.67
C ALA A 17 9.83 -19.76 2.30
N THR A 18 8.85 -19.38 1.48
CA THR A 18 9.14 -18.60 0.28
C THR A 18 9.58 -17.23 0.75
N ALA A 19 10.88 -17.04 0.95
CA ALA A 19 11.46 -15.72 1.06
C ALA A 19 11.03 -14.94 -0.19
N SER A 20 10.33 -13.82 -0.01
CA SER A 20 10.07 -12.93 -1.15
C SER A 20 11.41 -12.56 -1.77
N PRO A 21 11.57 -12.68 -3.10
CA PRO A 21 12.85 -12.39 -3.72
C PRO A 21 13.19 -10.91 -3.48
N ILE A 22 14.39 -10.68 -2.93
CA ILE A 22 15.01 -9.38 -2.64
C ILE A 22 14.97 -8.43 -3.86
N THR A 23 14.79 -8.97 -5.08
CA THR A 23 14.68 -8.26 -6.34
C THR A 23 13.49 -7.28 -6.42
N LYS A 24 12.34 -7.57 -5.79
CA LYS A 24 11.18 -6.65 -5.79
C LYS A 24 11.46 -5.38 -4.98
N ASP A 25 12.20 -5.51 -3.89
CA ASP A 25 12.58 -4.38 -3.04
C ASP A 25 13.71 -3.56 -3.67
N LEU A 26 14.71 -4.19 -4.31
CA LEU A 26 15.75 -3.45 -5.04
C LEU A 26 15.16 -2.63 -6.20
N ALA A 27 14.30 -3.23 -7.02
CA ALA A 27 13.65 -2.50 -8.12
C ALA A 27 12.81 -1.30 -7.61
N THR A 28 12.20 -1.45 -6.42
CA THR A 28 11.44 -0.36 -5.78
C THR A 28 12.35 0.73 -5.20
N ILE A 29 13.53 0.37 -4.70
CA ILE A 29 14.54 1.32 -4.20
C ILE A 29 15.18 2.07 -5.35
N GLU A 30 15.64 1.38 -6.41
CA GLU A 30 16.23 1.99 -7.60
C GLU A 30 15.27 3.00 -8.26
N LYS A 31 13.98 2.65 -8.36
CA LYS A 31 12.98 3.56 -8.92
C LYS A 31 12.79 4.84 -8.09
N ARG A 32 12.96 4.77 -6.76
CA ARG A 32 12.92 5.97 -5.89
C ARG A 32 14.17 6.82 -6.03
N GLN A 33 15.34 6.21 -6.26
CA GLN A 33 16.61 6.92 -6.44
C GLN A 33 16.67 7.69 -7.78
N ASN A 34 15.89 7.28 -8.77
CA ASN A 34 15.89 7.88 -10.11
C ASN A 34 14.84 9.00 -10.30
N LEU A 35 14.21 9.47 -9.22
CA LEU A 35 13.34 10.64 -9.25
C LEU A 35 14.13 11.91 -8.90
N PRO A 36 13.86 13.05 -9.57
CA PRO A 36 14.53 14.30 -9.24
C PRO A 36 14.19 14.73 -7.80
N ASN A 37 15.22 14.99 -7.00
CA ASN A 37 15.08 15.46 -5.62
C ASN A 37 15.18 17.00 -5.58
N GLY A 38 14.41 17.65 -4.71
CA GLY A 38 14.43 19.11 -4.56
C GLY A 38 13.80 19.87 -5.72
N VAL A 39 13.04 19.18 -6.58
CA VAL A 39 12.32 19.78 -7.72
C VAL A 39 10.83 19.52 -7.56
N ALA A 40 10.01 20.53 -7.83
CA ALA A 40 8.57 20.36 -7.78
C ALA A 40 8.06 19.46 -8.92
N ILE A 41 7.18 18.51 -8.60
CA ILE A 41 6.59 17.56 -9.56
C ILE A 41 5.11 17.91 -9.71
N PHE A 42 4.70 18.23 -10.95
CA PHE A 42 3.34 18.68 -11.25
C PHE A 42 2.53 17.73 -12.13
N LYS A 43 3.14 16.65 -12.63
CA LYS A 43 2.48 15.71 -13.54
C LYS A 43 2.94 14.27 -13.34
N CYS A 44 2.03 13.34 -13.64
CA CYS A 44 2.37 11.93 -13.74
C CYS A 44 3.25 11.67 -14.98
N THR A 45 4.12 10.65 -14.90
CA THR A 45 4.93 10.18 -16.04
C THR A 45 4.34 8.95 -16.73
N VAL A 46 3.46 8.22 -16.05
CA VAL A 46 2.73 7.09 -16.63
C VAL A 46 1.49 7.61 -17.35
N PRO A 47 1.31 7.31 -18.66
CA PRO A 47 0.12 7.71 -19.41
C PRO A 47 -1.18 7.21 -18.77
N ASN A 48 -2.29 7.91 -19.03
CA ASN A 48 -3.63 7.56 -18.55
C ASN A 48 -3.72 7.29 -17.03
N THR A 49 -2.89 7.97 -16.25
CA THR A 49 -2.82 7.82 -14.80
C THR A 49 -3.19 9.14 -14.13
N ILE A 50 -4.02 9.04 -13.10
CA ILE A 50 -4.28 10.12 -12.15
C ILE A 50 -3.77 9.69 -10.77
N ALA A 51 -3.17 10.63 -10.04
CA ALA A 51 -2.78 10.44 -8.65
C ALA A 51 -3.65 11.34 -7.78
N LEU A 52 -4.61 10.75 -7.07
CA LEU A 52 -5.42 11.50 -6.11
C LEU A 52 -4.63 11.68 -4.81
N THR A 53 -4.46 12.93 -4.38
CA THR A 53 -3.68 13.29 -3.20
C THR A 53 -4.55 13.98 -2.15
N PHE A 54 -4.24 13.75 -0.88
CA PHE A 54 -4.90 14.38 0.28
C PHE A 54 -3.86 14.95 1.21
N ASP A 55 -4.02 16.20 1.62
CA ASP A 55 -3.06 16.96 2.42
C ASP A 55 -3.60 17.19 3.84
N ASP A 56 -2.76 17.74 4.73
CA ASP A 56 -3.08 18.18 6.10
C ASP A 56 -3.57 17.11 7.10
N GLY A 57 -3.69 15.86 6.66
CA GLY A 57 -4.15 14.76 7.51
C GLY A 57 -3.13 14.36 8.59
N PRO A 58 -3.50 13.43 9.50
CA PRO A 58 -4.80 12.78 9.58
C PRO A 58 -5.80 13.62 10.39
N HIS A 59 -7.06 13.58 9.96
CA HIS A 59 -8.19 14.20 10.62
C HIS A 59 -9.40 13.23 10.65
N ILE A 60 -10.50 13.63 11.27
CA ILE A 60 -11.69 12.78 11.46
C ILE A 60 -12.26 12.22 10.14
N TRP A 61 -12.05 12.92 9.01
CA TRP A 61 -12.52 12.50 7.69
C TRP A 61 -11.55 11.57 6.95
N THR A 62 -10.30 11.44 7.41
CA THR A 62 -9.27 10.67 6.69
C THR A 62 -9.66 9.19 6.57
N GLU A 63 -10.23 8.60 7.61
CA GLU A 63 -10.68 7.20 7.54
C GLU A 63 -11.81 7.01 6.51
N ASN A 64 -12.77 7.95 6.46
CA ASN A 64 -13.84 7.89 5.49
C ASN A 64 -13.32 8.01 4.04
N ALA A 65 -12.37 8.91 3.79
CA ALA A 65 -11.72 9.03 2.48
C ALA A 65 -10.99 7.74 2.07
N VAL A 66 -10.25 7.11 2.99
CA VAL A 66 -9.60 5.81 2.76
C VAL A 66 -10.65 4.74 2.44
N ASN A 67 -11.73 4.65 3.21
CA ASN A 67 -12.78 3.66 3.01
C ASN A 67 -13.44 3.80 1.63
N GLN A 68 -13.70 5.03 1.16
CA GLN A 68 -14.27 5.27 -0.16
C GLN A 68 -13.33 4.83 -1.29
N LEU A 69 -12.03 5.10 -1.17
CA LEU A 69 -11.04 4.64 -2.14
C LEU A 69 -10.95 3.12 -2.17
N GLU A 70 -10.87 2.48 -1.02
CA GLU A 70 -10.80 1.02 -0.91
C GLU A 70 -12.06 0.36 -1.48
N ALA A 71 -13.25 0.91 -1.20
CA ALA A 71 -14.51 0.43 -1.77
C ALA A 71 -14.58 0.57 -3.30
N ALA A 72 -13.95 1.60 -3.87
CA ALA A 72 -13.83 1.80 -5.30
C ALA A 72 -12.67 0.99 -5.94
N GLY A 73 -11.92 0.20 -5.17
CA GLY A 73 -10.71 -0.49 -5.64
C GLY A 73 -9.57 0.46 -6.04
N MET A 74 -9.62 1.72 -5.58
CA MET A 74 -8.67 2.77 -5.90
C MET A 74 -7.63 2.94 -4.80
N LYS A 75 -6.53 3.61 -5.17
CA LYS A 75 -5.45 3.99 -4.25
C LYS A 75 -5.34 5.50 -4.21
N GLY A 76 -4.79 6.00 -3.12
CA GLY A 76 -4.54 7.42 -2.92
C GLY A 76 -3.19 7.65 -2.24
N THR A 77 -2.72 8.89 -2.33
CA THR A 77 -1.52 9.36 -1.63
C THR A 77 -1.93 10.37 -0.58
N PHE A 78 -1.46 10.17 0.65
CA PHE A 78 -1.82 11.03 1.79
C PHE A 78 -0.55 11.68 2.33
N PHE A 79 -0.47 13.00 2.23
CA PHE A 79 0.59 13.82 2.80
C PHE A 79 0.15 14.23 4.22
N LEU A 80 0.79 13.65 5.23
CA LEU A 80 0.37 13.75 6.62
C LEU A 80 1.32 14.64 7.43
N ASN A 81 0.76 15.43 8.34
CA ASN A 81 1.51 16.16 9.35
C ASN A 81 1.68 15.34 10.64
N GLY A 82 2.69 15.67 11.45
CA GLY A 82 2.85 15.10 12.80
C GLY A 82 1.76 15.57 13.79
N LYS A 83 1.51 16.89 13.81
CA LYS A 83 0.49 17.53 14.64
C LYS A 83 -0.09 18.75 13.90
N ASN A 84 -1.37 18.67 13.55
CA ASN A 84 -2.14 19.74 12.91
C ASN A 84 -3.60 19.64 13.38
N PHE A 85 -4.54 19.33 12.49
CA PHE A 85 -5.96 19.04 12.82
C PHE A 85 -6.16 17.74 13.62
N GLY A 86 -5.10 16.93 13.75
CA GLY A 86 -5.02 15.75 14.58
C GLY A 86 -3.57 15.48 14.97
N GLU A 87 -3.36 14.54 15.89
CA GLU A 87 -2.02 14.04 16.22
C GLU A 87 -1.81 12.69 15.55
N LEU A 88 -0.77 12.57 14.72
CA LEU A 88 -0.48 11.39 13.89
C LEU A 88 -0.46 10.08 14.70
N LYS A 89 0.05 10.14 15.95
CA LYS A 89 0.14 9.00 16.87
C LYS A 89 -1.22 8.37 17.20
N ASN A 90 -2.30 9.14 17.11
CA ASN A 90 -3.66 8.65 17.39
C ASN A 90 -4.24 7.83 16.23
N TYR A 91 -3.61 7.88 15.05
CA TYR A 91 -4.08 7.23 13.82
C TYR A 91 -3.18 6.06 13.38
N VAL A 92 -2.25 5.60 14.23
CA VAL A 92 -1.29 4.52 13.88
C VAL A 92 -1.95 3.28 13.26
N PRO A 93 -3.09 2.77 13.75
CA PRO A 93 -3.78 1.65 13.11
C PRO A 93 -4.21 1.96 11.66
N LEU A 94 -4.77 3.15 11.43
CA LEU A 94 -5.17 3.61 10.10
C LEU A 94 -3.96 3.72 9.16
N LEU A 95 -2.84 4.29 9.62
CA LEU A 95 -1.61 4.41 8.83
C LEU A 95 -1.05 3.04 8.43
N LYS A 96 -1.08 2.07 9.34
CA LYS A 96 -0.69 0.68 9.05
C LYS A 96 -1.61 0.07 8.00
N ARG A 97 -2.93 0.29 8.10
CA ARG A 97 -3.92 -0.16 7.11
C ARG A 97 -3.66 0.46 5.74
N MET A 98 -3.48 1.78 5.67
CA MET A 98 -3.17 2.49 4.43
C MET A 98 -1.95 1.90 3.72
N ARG A 99 -0.85 1.67 4.45
CA ARG A 99 0.36 1.05 3.90
C ARG A 99 0.13 -0.39 3.45
N ALA A 100 -0.60 -1.19 4.23
CA ALA A 100 -0.93 -2.59 3.88
C ALA A 100 -1.79 -2.65 2.61
N ASN A 101 -2.75 -1.74 2.48
CA ASN A 101 -3.66 -1.61 1.34
C ASN A 101 -3.07 -0.81 0.17
N ARG A 102 -1.75 -0.57 0.18
CA ARG A 102 -0.99 0.03 -0.92
C ARG A 102 -1.35 1.49 -1.24
N HIS A 103 -1.91 2.23 -0.28
CA HIS A 103 -1.88 3.68 -0.32
C HIS A 103 -0.45 4.17 -0.07
N GLN A 104 -0.13 5.35 -0.61
CA GLN A 104 1.15 6.01 -0.34
C GLN A 104 0.99 7.00 0.81
N ILE A 105 1.95 7.02 1.71
CA ILE A 105 2.04 8.02 2.79
C ILE A 105 3.26 8.88 2.52
N GLY A 106 3.04 10.19 2.43
CA GLY A 106 4.07 11.22 2.27
C GLY A 106 4.12 12.15 3.48
N SER A 107 5.22 12.90 3.60
CA SER A 107 5.35 13.97 4.60
C SER A 107 4.68 15.23 4.08
N HIS A 108 3.93 15.90 4.96
CA HIS A 108 3.47 17.27 4.79
C HIS A 108 4.04 18.13 5.93
#